data_AF-A0A965PZI3-F1
#
_entry.id   AF-A0A965PZI3-F1
#
_cell.length_a   1.000
_cell.length_b   1.000
_cell.length_c   1.000
_cell.angle_alpha   90.00
_cell.angle_beta   90.00
_cell.angle_gamma   90.00
#
_symmetry.space_group_name_H-M   'P 1'
#
loop_
_entity.id
_entity.type
_entity.pdbx_description
1 polymer ?
#
loop_
_entity_poly.entity_id
_entity_poly.type
_entity_poly.pdbx_seq_one_letter_code
_entity_poly.pdbx_strand_id
1 'polypeptide(L)'
;MYLQAQGWVAMDPADVTKVMRQETSEWIKDAGHPIVTPVRKALFGSWEGNWMGYNTASDLALPQSENKKLPFFMYPQAQTAAGLRDPYDPDAFAYQITAREITA
;
A
#
# COMPACT_ATOMS: atom_id res chain seq x y z
N MET A 1 3.53 -4.06 11.96
CA MET A 1 2.64 -3.58 13.05
C MET A 1 3.45 -3.49 14.34
N TYR A 2 3.26 -2.46 15.17
CA TYR A 2 3.89 -2.39 16.48
C TYR A 2 2.97 -3.02 17.55
N LEU A 3 3.52 -3.97 18.32
CA LEU A 3 2.83 -4.61 19.43
C LEU A 3 3.49 -4.23 20.75
N GLN A 4 2.66 -3.76 21.70
CA GLN A 4 3.15 -3.38 23.02
C GLN A 4 3.79 -4.58 23.73
N ALA A 5 5.06 -4.44 24.10
CA ALA A 5 5.93 -5.47 24.68
C ALA A 5 6.51 -6.53 23.71
N GLN A 6 6.15 -6.52 22.42
CA GLN A 6 6.76 -7.42 21.41
C GLN A 6 7.48 -6.68 20.27
N GLY A 7 7.33 -5.36 20.17
CA GLY A 7 8.04 -4.54 19.19
C GLY A 7 7.40 -4.59 17.80
N TRP A 8 8.22 -4.38 16.76
CA TRP A 8 7.77 -4.41 15.37
C TRP A 8 7.64 -5.85 14.86
N VAL A 9 6.43 -6.24 14.49
CA VAL A 9 6.13 -7.54 13.87
C VAL A 9 5.78 -7.33 12.40
N ALA A 10 6.44 -8.08 11.51
CA ALA A 10 6.11 -8.12 10.09
C ALA A 10 4.69 -8.66 9.90
N MET A 11 3.86 -7.94 9.15
CA MET A 11 2.45 -8.30 8.99
C MET A 11 1.97 -7.80 7.63
N ASP A 12 1.21 -8.61 6.90
CA ASP A 12 0.51 -8.18 5.69
C ASP A 12 -1.02 -8.42 5.79
N PRO A 13 -1.74 -7.53 6.50
CA PRO A 13 -3.19 -7.65 6.61
C PRO A 13 -3.92 -7.30 5.31
N ALA A 14 -3.28 -6.56 4.39
CA ALA A 14 -3.89 -6.17 3.13
C ALA A 14 -4.12 -7.41 2.26
N ASP A 15 -3.12 -8.28 2.15
CA ASP A 15 -3.24 -9.52 1.38
C ASP A 15 -4.26 -10.50 1.97
N VAL A 16 -4.42 -10.53 3.30
CA VAL A 16 -5.53 -11.26 3.94
C VAL A 16 -6.89 -10.73 3.46
N THR A 17 -7.05 -9.41 3.41
CA THR A 17 -8.31 -8.80 2.92
C THR A 17 -8.51 -8.95 1.41
N LYS A 18 -7.43 -9.02 0.61
CA LYS A 18 -7.52 -9.33 -0.83
C LYS A 18 -8.06 -10.74 -1.03
N VAL A 19 -7.52 -11.74 -0.32
CA VAL A 19 -8.02 -13.12 -0.39
C VAL A 19 -9.49 -13.20 0.02
N MET A 20 -9.87 -12.51 1.10
CA MET A 20 -11.28 -12.42 1.51
C MET A 20 -12.21 -11.84 0.42
N ARG A 21 -11.69 -10.93 -0.42
CA ARG A 21 -12.50 -10.18 -1.39
C ARG A 21 -12.44 -10.73 -2.81
N GLN A 22 -11.35 -11.37 -3.22
CA GLN A 22 -11.04 -11.60 -4.63
C GLN A 22 -10.73 -13.05 -4.98
N GLU A 23 -10.44 -13.93 -4.01
CA GLU A 23 -10.08 -15.33 -4.29
C GLU A 23 -11.29 -16.17 -4.72
N THR A 24 -12.50 -15.73 -4.34
CA THR A 24 -13.76 -16.41 -4.67
C THR A 24 -14.77 -15.43 -5.28
N SER A 25 -15.78 -15.95 -5.97
CA SER A 25 -16.90 -15.16 -6.50
C SER A 25 -17.76 -14.53 -5.40
N GLU A 26 -17.80 -15.14 -4.22
CA GLU A 26 -18.47 -14.60 -3.04
C GLU A 26 -17.48 -13.82 -2.17
N TRP A 27 -17.95 -12.73 -1.57
CA TRP A 27 -17.16 -12.00 -0.61
C TRP A 27 -17.17 -12.72 0.75
N ILE A 28 -16.00 -13.25 1.14
CA ILE A 28 -15.79 -13.86 2.45
C ILE A 28 -15.70 -12.76 3.51
N LYS A 29 -16.68 -12.68 4.41
CA LYS A 29 -16.72 -11.68 5.50
C LYS A 29 -16.14 -12.17 6.82
N ASP A 30 -15.91 -13.48 6.93
CA ASP A 30 -15.33 -14.10 8.12
C ASP A 30 -13.84 -14.43 7.88
N ALA A 31 -12.96 -13.82 8.67
CA ALA A 31 -11.53 -14.09 8.61
C ALA A 31 -11.14 -15.48 9.17
N GLY A 32 -12.09 -16.22 9.77
CA GLY A 32 -11.96 -17.63 10.16
C GLY A 32 -12.28 -18.61 9.03
N HIS A 33 -12.70 -18.13 7.85
CA HIS A 33 -13.02 -18.99 6.72
C HIS A 33 -11.83 -19.90 6.32
N PRO A 34 -12.06 -21.16 5.91
CA PRO A 34 -10.98 -22.11 5.59
C PRO A 34 -10.00 -21.64 4.50
N ILE A 35 -10.45 -20.80 3.56
CA ILE A 35 -9.58 -20.21 2.51
C ILE A 35 -8.68 -19.09 3.10
N VAL A 36 -9.19 -18.33 4.07
CA VAL A 36 -8.51 -17.13 4.61
C VAL A 36 -7.55 -17.50 5.74
N THR A 37 -7.94 -18.48 6.56
CA THR A 37 -7.18 -18.87 7.77
C THR A 37 -5.72 -19.23 7.50
N PRO A 38 -5.36 -20.01 6.46
CA PRO A 38 -3.96 -20.32 6.16
C PRO A 38 -3.15 -19.06 5.83
N VAL A 39 -3.71 -18.16 5.01
CA VAL A 39 -3.06 -16.91 4.59
C VAL A 39 -2.88 -15.97 5.78
N ARG A 40 -3.93 -15.79 6.59
CA ARG A 40 -3.88 -14.99 7.82
C ARG A 40 -2.82 -15.49 8.80
N LYS A 41 -2.66 -16.80 8.93
CA LYS A 41 -1.62 -17.41 9.78
C LYS A 41 -0.22 -17.17 9.20
N ALA A 42 -0.06 -17.34 7.89
CA ALA A 42 1.23 -17.18 7.23
C ALA A 42 1.74 -15.73 7.27
N LEU A 43 0.84 -14.75 7.11
CA LEU A 43 1.17 -13.32 7.06
C LEU A 43 1.20 -12.65 8.45
N PHE A 44 1.03 -13.41 9.53
CA PHE A 44 1.31 -12.94 10.89
C PHE A 44 2.78 -13.28 11.23
N GLY A 45 3.66 -12.30 11.18
CA GLY A 45 5.11 -12.49 11.30
C GLY A 45 5.84 -12.62 9.95
N SER A 46 5.14 -12.44 8.83
CA SER A 46 5.72 -12.48 7.48
C SER A 46 5.02 -11.47 6.56
N TRP A 47 5.76 -10.99 5.57
CA TRP A 47 5.25 -10.20 4.44
C TRP A 47 6.21 -10.35 3.25
N GLU A 48 5.82 -9.89 2.07
CA GLU A 48 6.74 -9.83 0.92
C GLU A 48 7.90 -8.86 1.23
N GLY A 49 9.14 -9.20 0.88
CA GLY A 49 10.34 -8.40 1.21
C GLY A 49 10.70 -7.32 0.20
N ASN A 50 9.87 -7.13 -0.82
CA ASN A 50 10.04 -6.18 -1.92
C ASN A 50 9.50 -4.77 -1.59
N TRP A 51 8.94 -4.56 -0.39
CA TRP A 51 8.41 -3.27 0.02
C TRP A 51 9.51 -2.35 0.53
N MET A 52 9.56 -1.14 -0.03
CA MET A 52 10.40 -0.05 0.47
C MET A 52 9.53 0.99 1.17
N GLY A 53 9.75 1.18 2.47
CA GLY A 53 9.11 2.26 3.21
C GLY A 53 9.67 3.61 2.78
N TYR A 54 8.96 4.34 1.92
CA TYR A 54 9.39 5.67 1.45
C TYR A 54 9.21 6.76 2.51
N ASN A 55 8.18 6.66 3.36
CA ASN A 55 7.91 7.62 4.43
C ASN A 55 6.95 7.03 5.49
N THR A 56 6.89 7.69 6.66
CA THR A 56 5.91 7.42 7.73
C THR A 56 5.00 8.62 7.97
N ALA A 57 4.95 9.57 7.03
CA ALA A 57 4.27 10.84 7.21
C ALA A 57 2.76 10.70 6.97
N SER A 58 1.99 11.51 7.68
CA SER A 58 0.56 11.70 7.48
C SER A 58 0.26 13.17 7.18
N ASP A 59 -0.86 13.44 6.52
CA ASP A 59 -1.32 14.80 6.19
C ASP A 59 -0.24 15.62 5.45
N LEU A 60 0.38 15.01 4.44
CA LEU A 60 1.47 15.57 3.66
C LEU A 60 1.02 16.76 2.80
N ALA A 61 1.68 17.90 2.99
CA ALA A 61 1.65 18.99 2.02
C ALA A 61 2.72 18.76 0.96
N LEU A 62 2.31 18.54 -0.29
CA LEU A 62 3.25 18.38 -1.38
C LEU A 62 3.84 19.74 -1.79
N PRO A 63 5.17 19.84 -2.01
CA PRO A 63 5.78 21.06 -2.53
C PRO A 63 5.08 21.51 -3.82
N GLN A 64 4.79 22.81 -3.90
CA GLN A 64 4.18 23.44 -5.09
C GLN A 64 2.80 22.89 -5.48
N SER A 65 2.17 22.07 -4.64
CA SER A 65 0.81 21.61 -4.89
C SER A 65 -0.19 22.64 -4.38
N GLU A 66 -1.18 22.95 -5.21
CA GLU A 66 -2.32 23.80 -4.85
C GLU A 66 -3.44 23.01 -4.14
N ASN A 67 -3.21 21.71 -3.91
CA ASN A 67 -4.22 20.79 -3.43
C ASN A 67 -4.23 20.61 -1.92
N LYS A 68 -5.28 19.94 -1.44
CA LYS A 68 -5.38 19.50 -0.05
C LYS A 68 -4.24 18.55 0.29
N LYS A 69 -3.90 18.51 1.58
CA LYS A 69 -2.93 17.57 2.13
C LYS A 69 -3.33 16.13 1.81
N LEU A 70 -2.34 15.32 1.46
CA LEU A 70 -2.53 13.89 1.26
C LEU A 70 -2.52 13.18 2.61
N PRO A 71 -3.47 12.28 2.90
CA PRO A 71 -3.44 11.53 4.16
C PRO A 71 -2.19 10.65 4.27
N PHE A 72 -1.70 10.10 3.14
CA PHE A 72 -0.47 9.35 3.01
C PHE A 72 0.00 9.34 1.54
N PHE A 73 1.29 9.14 1.28
CA PHE A 73 1.87 9.13 -0.08
C PHE A 73 2.08 7.69 -0.58
N MET A 74 1.07 7.11 -1.24
CA MET A 74 1.07 5.72 -1.72
C MET A 74 1.20 5.58 -3.24
N TYR A 75 0.64 6.53 -4.01
CA TYR A 75 0.69 6.54 -5.47
C TYR A 75 1.39 7.80 -5.97
N PRO A 76 2.06 7.77 -7.14
CA PRO A 76 2.58 8.97 -7.76
C PRO A 76 1.52 10.05 -7.94
N GLN A 77 1.92 11.29 -7.74
CA GLN A 77 1.05 12.45 -7.81
C GLN A 77 1.54 13.33 -8.96
N ALA A 78 0.63 13.72 -9.86
CA ALA A 78 0.96 14.58 -10.98
C ALA A 78 -0.05 15.71 -11.12
N GLN A 79 0.47 16.92 -11.35
CA GLN A 79 -0.29 18.11 -11.63
C GLN A 79 0.21 18.73 -12.93
N THR A 80 -0.71 19.09 -13.81
CA THR A 80 -0.43 19.77 -15.09
C THR A 80 -1.17 21.11 -15.11
N ALA A 81 -0.94 21.92 -16.16
CA ALA A 81 -1.73 23.14 -16.36
C ALA A 81 -3.24 22.86 -16.50
N ALA A 82 -3.63 21.64 -16.90
CA ALA A 82 -5.02 21.21 -16.96
C ALA A 82 -5.57 20.70 -15.61
N GLY A 83 -4.76 20.69 -14.55
CA GLY A 83 -5.12 20.21 -13.22
C GLY A 83 -4.45 18.88 -12.84
N LEU A 84 -5.00 18.27 -11.79
CA LEU A 84 -4.55 16.99 -11.23
C LEU A 84 -4.80 15.82 -12.19
N ARG A 85 -3.87 14.85 -12.17
CA ARG A 85 -4.07 13.54 -12.80
C ARG A 85 -4.57 12.54 -11.78
N ASP A 86 -5.54 11.74 -12.17
CA ASP A 86 -6.05 10.65 -11.35
C ASP A 86 -5.01 9.51 -11.33
N PRO A 87 -4.39 9.19 -10.17
CA PRO A 87 -3.44 8.08 -10.07
C PRO A 87 -4.08 6.70 -10.28
N TYR A 88 -5.41 6.60 -10.34
CA TYR A 88 -6.15 5.37 -10.59
C TYR A 88 -6.62 5.23 -12.05
N ASP A 89 -6.30 6.19 -12.93
CA ASP A 89 -6.60 6.12 -14.37
C ASP A 89 -5.33 5.73 -15.15
N PRO A 90 -5.08 4.43 -15.40
CA PRO A 90 -3.87 3.97 -16.06
C PRO A 90 -3.78 4.39 -17.54
N ASP A 91 -4.91 4.68 -18.18
CA ASP A 91 -4.94 5.11 -19.58
C ASP A 91 -4.49 6.57 -19.72
N ALA A 92 -4.83 7.41 -18.73
CA ALA A 92 -4.49 8.83 -18.72
C ALA A 92 -3.24 9.19 -17.90
N PHE A 93 -2.76 8.30 -17.02
CA PHE A 93 -1.59 8.54 -16.16
C PHE A 93 -0.64 7.34 -16.09
N ALA A 94 0.32 7.33 -17.01
CA ALA A 94 1.44 6.39 -17.01
C ALA A 94 2.71 6.99 -16.38
N TYR A 95 3.47 6.17 -15.65
CA TYR A 95 4.77 6.54 -15.08
C TYR A 95 5.70 5.34 -15.03
N GLN A 96 7.01 5.61 -14.98
CA GLN A 96 8.05 4.59 -14.78
C GLN A 96 8.92 4.97 -13.59
N ILE A 97 9.09 4.03 -12.66
CA ILE A 97 10.03 4.16 -11.54
C ILE A 97 11.27 3.33 -11.88
N THR A 98 12.45 3.95 -11.81
CA THR A 98 13.73 3.27 -11.98
C THR A 98 14.59 3.49 -10.74
N ALA A 99 15.46 2.52 -10.45
CA ALA A 99 16.44 2.61 -9.37
C ALA A 99 17.81 2.23 -9.92
N ARG A 100 18.86 2.83 -9.35
CA ARG A 100 20.25 2.45 -9.60
C ARG A 100 21.00 2.37 -8.29
N GLU A 101 21.95 1.46 -8.21
CA GLU A 101 22.88 1.41 -7.09
C GLU A 101 23.74 2.68 -7.04
N ILE A 102 24.01 3.17 -5.83
CA ILE A 102 24.97 4.24 -5.57
C ILE A 102 26.09 3.64 -4.73
N THR A 103 27.30 3.60 -5.26
CA THR A 103 28.49 3.15 -4.54
C THR A 103 28.82 4.17 -3.44
N ALA A 104 29.11 3.66 -2.24
CA ALA A 104 29.48 4.48 -1.08
C ALA A 104 30.85 5.16 -1.23
#